data_AF-A0A7C4WHC0-F1
#
_entry.id   AF-A0A7C4WHC0-F1
#
_cell.length_a   1.000
_cell.length_b   1.000
_cell.length_c   1.000
_cell.angle_alpha   90.00
_cell.angle_beta   90.00
_cell.angle_gamma   90.00
#
_symmetry.space_group_name_H-M   'P 1'
#
loop_
_entity.id
_entity.type
_entity.pdbx_description
1 polymer ?
#
loop_
_entity_poly.entity_id
_entity_poly.type
_entity_poly.pdbx_seq_one_letter_code
_entity_poly.pdbx_strand_id
1 'polypeptide(L)'
;MNSHLLRNGLLTSLFIHANIYHLFFNSLALLIIKHISSAMNNAYNLIKVFLIGGLLSNLGTALITPTTSSVGASGGIFAVFTWTALINYIERRDNTLLILLFLTLILSSTPIAGSPNVVAHILGVLVGCSLVVFKKGLIS
;
A
#
# COMPACT_ATOMS: atom_id res chain seq x y z
N MET A 1 -18.10 1.34 -22.25
CA MET A 1 -17.36 1.65 -21.00
C MET A 1 -18.36 1.61 -19.86
N ASN A 2 -18.45 0.51 -19.12
CA ASN A 2 -19.52 0.33 -18.12
C ASN A 2 -19.19 1.15 -16.88
N SER A 3 -19.90 2.26 -16.71
CA SER A 3 -19.85 3.20 -15.57
C SER A 3 -20.21 2.57 -14.21
N HIS A 4 -20.57 1.28 -14.18
CA HIS A 4 -20.90 0.54 -12.96
C HIS A 4 -19.68 0.17 -12.11
N LEU A 5 -18.47 0.05 -12.69
CA LEU A 5 -17.25 -0.32 -11.94
C LEU A 5 -16.67 0.84 -11.11
N LEU A 6 -16.89 2.09 -11.54
CA LEU A 6 -16.49 3.30 -10.79
C LEU A 6 -17.50 3.69 -9.70
N ARG A 7 -18.70 3.10 -9.70
CA ARG A 7 -19.85 3.77 -9.09
C ARG A 7 -19.94 3.62 -7.58
N ASN A 8 -19.47 2.56 -6.94
CA ASN A 8 -19.65 2.43 -5.49
C ASN A 8 -18.53 1.62 -4.83
N GLY A 9 -17.58 2.34 -4.21
CA GLY A 9 -16.83 1.76 -3.10
C GLY A 9 -15.31 1.74 -3.18
N LEU A 10 -14.63 2.66 -3.89
CA LEU A 10 -13.16 2.73 -3.80
C LEU A 10 -12.68 2.91 -2.35
N LEU A 11 -13.36 3.76 -1.58
CA LEU A 11 -13.05 3.95 -0.17
C LEU A 11 -13.46 2.74 0.69
N THR A 12 -14.62 2.14 0.42
CA THR A 12 -15.10 0.97 1.17
C THR A 12 -14.32 -0.30 0.84
N SER A 13 -13.72 -0.39 -0.36
CA SER A 13 -12.88 -1.50 -0.81
C SER A 13 -11.60 -1.66 0.02
N LEU A 14 -11.17 -0.60 0.72
CA LEU A 14 -10.07 -0.66 1.68
C LEU A 14 -10.41 -1.52 2.91
N PHE A 15 -11.69 -1.72 3.19
CA PHE A 15 -12.16 -2.44 4.37
C PHE A 15 -12.72 -3.83 4.02
N ILE A 16 -12.97 -4.09 2.74
CA ILE A 16 -13.44 -5.40 2.25
C ILE A 16 -12.24 -6.32 2.06
N HIS A 17 -12.34 -7.54 2.60
CA HIS A 17 -11.29 -8.54 2.52
C HIS A 17 -11.84 -9.81 1.86
N ALA A 18 -11.06 -10.39 0.94
CA ALA A 18 -11.49 -11.57 0.18
C ALA A 18 -11.58 -12.85 1.03
N ASN A 19 -10.76 -12.95 2.09
CA ASN A 19 -10.83 -14.04 3.07
C ASN A 19 -10.15 -13.61 4.39
N ILE A 20 -10.27 -14.47 5.41
CA ILE A 20 -9.71 -14.24 6.76
C ILE A 20 -8.18 -14.14 6.75
N TYR A 21 -7.50 -14.88 5.86
CA TYR A 21 -6.03 -14.84 5.74
C TYR A 21 -5.56 -13.49 5.21
N HIS A 22 -6.22 -12.94 4.18
CA HIS A 22 -5.93 -11.59 3.68
C HIS A 22 -6.12 -10.53 4.76
N LEU A 23 -7.21 -10.60 5.54
CA LEU A 23 -7.44 -9.69 6.66
C LEU A 23 -6.34 -9.81 7.73
N PHE A 24 -5.98 -11.04 8.09
CA PHE A 24 -4.93 -11.31 9.08
C PHE A 24 -3.58 -10.75 8.63
N PHE A 25 -3.13 -11.09 7.43
CA PHE A 25 -1.84 -10.62 6.92
C PHE A 25 -1.79 -9.11 6.68
N ASN A 26 -2.89 -8.49 6.24
CA ASN A 26 -2.97 -7.03 6.11
C ASN A 26 -2.87 -6.33 7.47
N SER A 27 -3.60 -6.84 8.46
CA SER A 27 -3.57 -6.29 9.82
C SER A 27 -2.20 -6.47 10.47
N LEU A 28 -1.60 -7.65 10.30
CA LEU A 28 -0.26 -7.96 10.79
C LEU A 28 0.78 -7.06 10.12
N ALA A 29 0.71 -6.85 8.81
CA ALA A 29 1.62 -5.96 8.09
C ALA A 29 1.54 -4.52 8.62
N LEU A 30 0.33 -3.97 8.79
CA LEU A 30 0.15 -2.62 9.35
C LEU A 30 0.69 -2.52 10.78
N LEU A 31 0.45 -3.53 11.63
CA LEU A 31 0.98 -3.57 12.99
C LEU A 31 2.51 -3.61 13.01
N ILE A 32 3.13 -4.48 12.22
CA ILE A 32 4.59 -4.60 12.13
C ILE A 32 5.20 -3.31 11.61
N ILE A 33 4.70 -2.77 10.48
CA ILE A 33 5.24 -1.55 9.88
C ILE A 33 5.14 -0.38 10.87
N LYS A 34 4.02 -0.24 11.58
CA LYS A 34 3.88 0.80 12.60
C LYS A 34 4.96 0.70 13.69
N HIS A 35 5.28 -0.50 14.17
CA HIS A 35 6.26 -0.69 15.24
C HIS A 35 7.71 -0.51 14.79
N ILE A 36 8.06 -0.95 13.57
CA ILE A 36 9.43 -0.84 13.06
C ILE A 36 9.72 0.53 12.43
N SER A 37 8.67 1.30 12.10
CA SER A 37 8.81 2.56 11.40
C SER A 37 9.12 3.72 12.33
N SER A 38 10.39 4.12 12.38
CA SER A 38 10.83 5.37 13.03
C SER A 38 10.17 6.65 12.46
N ALA A 39 9.58 6.57 11.27
CA ALA A 39 8.91 7.67 10.58
C ALA A 39 7.39 7.75 10.87
N MET A 40 6.79 6.73 11.49
CA MET A 40 5.35 6.64 11.76
C MET A 40 5.04 6.92 13.23
N ASN A 41 5.62 8.01 13.75
CA ASN A 41 5.52 8.38 15.17
C ASN A 41 4.12 8.88 15.56
N ASN A 42 3.28 9.25 14.58
CA ASN A 42 1.89 9.59 14.82
C ASN A 42 0.97 8.75 13.91
N ALA A 43 -0.21 8.42 14.43
CA ALA A 43 -1.22 7.67 13.68
C ALA A 43 -1.73 8.43 12.45
N TYR A 44 -1.61 9.76 12.45
CA TYR A 44 -2.05 10.61 11.35
C TYR A 44 -1.30 10.33 10.04
N ASN A 45 0.04 10.23 10.08
CA ASN A 45 0.83 9.91 8.89
C ASN A 45 0.50 8.52 8.35
N LEU A 46 0.34 7.54 9.24
CA LEU A 46 -0.04 6.19 8.86
C LEU A 46 -1.39 6.19 8.11
N ILE A 47 -2.42 6.81 8.71
CA ILE A 47 -3.76 6.87 8.13
C ILE A 47 -3.74 7.64 6.80
N LYS A 48 -3.05 8.79 6.74
CA LYS A 48 -2.97 9.62 5.53
C LYS A 48 -2.33 8.86 4.37
N VAL A 49 -1.16 8.24 4.61
CA VAL A 49 -0.44 7.49 3.56
C VAL A 49 -1.23 6.25 3.15
N PHE A 50 -1.82 5.53 4.11
CA PHE A 50 -2.67 4.37 3.84
C PHE A 50 -3.88 4.72 2.98
N LEU A 51 -4.63 5.76 3.34
CA LEU A 51 -5.84 6.16 2.62
C LEU A 51 -5.52 6.68 1.22
N ILE A 52 -4.54 7.58 1.08
CA ILE A 52 -4.16 8.11 -0.24
C ILE A 52 -3.59 6.99 -1.11
N GLY A 53 -2.67 6.19 -0.55
CA GLY A 53 -2.07 5.05 -1.22
C GLY A 53 -3.10 4.04 -1.71
N GLY A 54 -4.01 3.65 -0.84
CA GLY A 54 -5.06 2.69 -1.14
C GLY A 54 -6.03 3.22 -2.19
N LEU A 55 -6.51 4.46 -2.06
CA LEU A 55 -7.44 5.06 -3.02
C LEU A 55 -6.82 5.17 -4.42
N LEU A 56 -5.59 5.69 -4.52
CA LEU A 56 -4.92 5.87 -5.82
C LEU A 56 -4.54 4.53 -6.46
N SER A 57 -4.13 3.55 -5.66
CA SER A 57 -3.80 2.21 -6.17
C SER A 57 -5.04 1.46 -6.65
N ASN A 58 -6.15 1.54 -5.91
CA ASN A 58 -7.41 0.91 -6.31
C ASN A 58 -8.00 1.62 -7.53
N LEU A 59 -7.90 2.95 -7.61
CA LEU A 59 -8.30 3.70 -8.80
C LEU A 59 -7.45 3.31 -10.01
N GLY A 60 -6.13 3.29 -9.88
CA GLY A 60 -5.25 2.91 -10.99
C GLY A 60 -5.47 1.47 -11.43
N THR A 61 -5.71 0.55 -10.50
CA THR A 61 -6.09 -0.83 -10.82
C THR A 61 -7.41 -0.86 -11.62
N ALA A 62 -8.44 -0.15 -11.17
CA ALA A 62 -9.72 -0.12 -11.87
C ALA A 62 -9.60 0.45 -13.30
N LEU A 63 -8.62 1.32 -13.56
CA LEU A 63 -8.34 1.87 -14.88
C LEU A 63 -7.51 0.93 -15.76
N ILE A 64 -6.52 0.23 -15.20
CA ILE A 64 -5.58 -0.62 -15.95
C ILE A 64 -6.18 -2.02 -16.19
N THR A 65 -6.78 -2.61 -15.16
CA THR A 65 -7.36 -3.95 -15.19
C THR A 65 -8.81 -3.92 -14.65
N PRO A 66 -9.76 -3.40 -15.44
CA PRO A 66 -11.15 -3.20 -15.01
C PRO A 66 -11.89 -4.52 -14.69
N THR A 67 -11.39 -5.66 -15.16
CA THR A 67 -11.93 -6.99 -14.86
C THR A 67 -11.40 -7.57 -13.55
N THR A 68 -10.33 -7.00 -13.00
CA THR A 68 -9.74 -7.42 -11.73
C THR A 68 -10.44 -6.69 -10.58
N SER A 69 -10.93 -7.45 -9.62
CA SER A 69 -11.54 -6.89 -8.43
C SER A 69 -10.54 -6.01 -7.68
N SER A 70 -10.83 -4.71 -7.58
CA SER A 70 -10.01 -3.72 -6.84
C SER A 70 -10.29 -3.81 -5.33
N VAL A 71 -10.38 -5.03 -4.80
CA VAL A 71 -10.65 -5.29 -3.40
C VAL A 71 -9.32 -5.31 -2.66
N GLY A 72 -9.16 -4.40 -1.71
CA GLY A 72 -8.17 -4.60 -0.66
C GLY A 72 -7.46 -3.35 -0.16
N ALA A 73 -7.12 -3.43 1.13
CA ALA A 73 -6.20 -2.54 1.83
C ALA A 73 -4.76 -2.58 1.30
N SER A 74 -4.37 -3.63 0.57
CA SER A 74 -2.96 -3.96 0.32
C SER A 74 -2.22 -2.90 -0.49
N GLY A 75 -2.85 -2.23 -1.46
CA GLY A 75 -2.24 -1.09 -2.15
C GLY A 75 -1.86 0.04 -1.19
N GLY A 76 -2.70 0.33 -0.20
CA GLY A 76 -2.40 1.27 0.88
C GLY A 76 -1.29 0.79 1.81
N ILE A 77 -1.22 -0.51 2.08
CA ILE A 77 -0.13 -1.11 2.88
C ILE A 77 1.21 -1.00 2.14
N PHE A 78 1.25 -1.30 0.85
CA PHE A 78 2.46 -1.14 0.03
C PHE A 78 2.90 0.33 -0.06
N ALA A 79 1.95 1.27 -0.10
CA ALA A 79 2.28 2.70 -0.02
C ALA A 79 2.90 3.08 1.34
N VAL A 80 2.32 2.61 2.45
CA VAL A 80 2.85 2.82 3.81
C VAL A 80 4.23 2.22 3.96
N PHE A 81 4.41 0.96 3.53
CA PHE A 81 5.69 0.26 3.62
C PHE A 81 6.77 1.00 2.80
N THR A 82 6.45 1.37 1.56
CA THR A 82 7.38 2.11 0.69
C THR A 82 7.77 3.45 1.29
N TRP A 83 6.79 4.22 1.78
CA TRP A 83 7.05 5.50 2.42
C TRP A 83 7.97 5.34 3.64
N THR A 84 7.68 4.37 4.51
CA THR A 84 8.50 4.08 5.69
C THR A 84 9.91 3.62 5.32
N ALA A 85 10.05 2.74 4.33
CA ALA A 85 11.32 2.19 3.92
C ALA A 85 12.23 3.28 3.33
N LEU A 86 11.68 4.14 2.47
CA LEU A 86 12.42 5.25 1.89
C LEU A 86 12.80 6.31 2.92
N ILE A 87 11.92 6.66 3.86
CA ILE A 87 12.26 7.63 4.91
C ILE A 87 13.38 7.07 5.81
N ASN A 88 13.30 5.80 6.24
CA ASN A 88 14.37 5.18 7.02
C ASN A 88 15.71 5.17 6.25
N TYR A 89 15.67 4.83 4.97
CA TYR A 89 16.87 4.88 4.14
C TYR A 89 17.45 6.29 4.04
N ILE A 90 16.60 7.28 3.79
CA ILE A 90 17.01 8.68 3.64
C ILE A 90 17.63 9.21 4.94
N GLU A 91 16.98 8.99 6.07
CA GLU A 91 17.36 9.59 7.36
C GLU A 91 18.48 8.82 8.06
N ARG A 92 18.51 7.49 7.91
CA ARG A 92 19.38 6.60 8.70
C ARG A 92 20.31 5.74 7.84
N ARG A 93 20.17 5.78 6.51
CA ARG A 93 20.89 4.89 5.56
C ARG A 93 20.65 3.40 5.83
N ASP A 94 19.52 3.06 6.46
CA ASP A 94 19.11 1.70 6.72
C ASP A 94 18.33 1.13 5.53
N ASN A 95 18.88 0.08 4.91
CA ASN A 95 18.29 -0.60 3.75
C ASN A 95 17.37 -1.76 4.13
N THR A 96 17.29 -2.13 5.41
CA THR A 96 16.58 -3.34 5.87
C THR A 96 15.13 -3.35 5.40
N LEU A 97 14.43 -2.23 5.55
CA LEU A 97 13.04 -2.11 5.15
C LEU A 97 12.85 -2.08 3.62
N LEU A 98 13.84 -1.61 2.86
CA LEU A 98 13.80 -1.69 1.39
C LEU A 98 13.95 -3.14 0.90
N ILE A 99 14.84 -3.90 1.53
CA ILE A 99 15.00 -5.33 1.24
C ILE A 99 13.71 -6.08 1.59
N LEU A 100 13.15 -5.84 2.78
CA LEU A 100 11.90 -6.46 3.20
C LEU A 100 10.71 -6.06 2.30
N LEU A 101 10.65 -4.80 1.85
CA LEU A 101 9.65 -4.36 0.88
C LEU A 101 9.77 -5.14 -0.43
N PHE A 102 10.98 -5.27 -0.97
CA PHE A 102 11.23 -6.01 -2.21
C PHE A 102 10.86 -7.50 -2.08
N LEU A 103 11.27 -8.15 -1.00
CA LEU A 103 10.90 -9.54 -0.71
C LEU A 103 9.39 -9.69 -0.56
N THR A 104 8.74 -8.78 0.16
CA THR A 104 7.28 -8.78 0.33
C THR A 104 6.57 -8.61 -1.00
N LEU A 105 7.07 -7.75 -1.90
CA LEU A 105 6.51 -7.56 -3.23
C LEU A 105 6.59 -8.84 -4.06
N ILE A 106 7.75 -9.52 -4.07
CA ILE A 106 7.93 -10.81 -4.76
C ILE A 106 6.97 -11.86 -4.19
N LEU A 107 6.98 -12.05 -2.87
CA LEU A 107 6.13 -13.06 -2.22
C LEU A 107 4.64 -12.77 -2.44
N SER A 108 4.24 -11.49 -2.38
CA SER A 108 2.87 -11.06 -2.66
C SER A 108 2.45 -11.22 -4.12
N SER A 109 3.37 -11.52 -5.03
CA SER A 109 3.09 -11.82 -6.44
C SER A 109 2.84 -13.32 -6.67
N THR A 110 2.93 -14.13 -5.63
CA THR A 110 2.67 -15.57 -5.66
C THR A 110 1.24 -15.89 -5.18
N PRO A 111 0.64 -17.00 -5.62
CA PRO A 111 -0.72 -17.36 -5.21
C PRO A 111 -0.83 -17.96 -3.79
N ILE A 112 0.23 -17.87 -2.98
CA ILE A 112 0.33 -18.52 -1.65
C ILE A 112 -0.76 -18.03 -0.69
N ALA A 113 -1.14 -16.76 -0.77
CA ALA A 113 -2.13 -16.15 0.11
C ALA A 113 -3.48 -15.87 -0.59
N GLY A 114 -3.73 -16.43 -1.78
CA GLY A 114 -4.92 -16.18 -2.60
C GLY A 114 -4.57 -15.67 -4.00
N SER A 115 -5.46 -14.91 -4.63
CA SER A 115 -5.19 -14.21 -5.90
C SER A 115 -4.93 -12.72 -5.61
N PRO A 116 -3.69 -12.34 -5.24
CA PRO A 116 -3.37 -10.97 -4.89
C PRO A 116 -3.45 -10.05 -6.11
N ASN A 117 -3.90 -8.82 -5.87
CA ASN A 117 -3.91 -7.79 -6.89
C ASN A 117 -2.52 -7.17 -7.03
N VAL A 118 -1.68 -7.80 -7.85
CA VAL A 118 -0.28 -7.37 -8.06
C VAL A 118 -0.21 -5.94 -8.62
N VAL A 119 -1.16 -5.55 -9.46
CA VAL A 119 -1.25 -4.17 -10.00
C VAL A 119 -1.42 -3.17 -8.86
N ALA A 120 -2.32 -3.44 -7.90
CA ALA A 120 -2.49 -2.59 -6.73
C ALA A 120 -1.22 -2.51 -5.85
N HIS A 121 -0.43 -3.58 -5.74
CA HIS A 121 0.82 -3.57 -4.99
C HIS A 121 1.88 -2.68 -5.66
N ILE A 122 2.06 -2.83 -6.97
CA ILE A 122 2.99 -2.00 -7.77
C ILE A 122 2.58 -0.52 -7.69
N LEU A 123 1.30 -0.22 -7.89
CA LEU A 123 0.78 1.14 -7.77
C LEU A 123 0.96 1.69 -6.35
N GLY A 124 0.78 0.85 -5.32
CA GLY A 124 1.06 1.20 -3.93
C GLY A 124 2.49 1.66 -3.73
N VAL A 125 3.46 0.92 -4.29
CA VAL A 125 4.88 1.31 -4.26
C VAL A 125 5.09 2.67 -4.95
N LEU A 126 4.56 2.86 -6.16
CA LEU A 126 4.72 4.11 -6.90
C LEU A 126 4.11 5.32 -6.17
N VAL A 127 2.93 5.16 -5.59
CA VAL A 127 2.27 6.20 -4.79
C VAL A 127 3.07 6.49 -3.52
N GLY A 128 3.58 5.46 -2.84
CA GLY A 128 4.44 5.61 -1.67
C GLY A 128 5.72 6.42 -1.98
N CYS A 129 6.40 6.09 -3.09
CA CYS A 129 7.54 6.87 -3.59
C CYS A 129 7.16 8.35 -3.81
N SER A 130 6.04 8.59 -4.48
CA SER A 130 5.56 9.96 -4.78
C SER A 130 5.29 10.75 -3.51
N LEU A 131 4.67 10.14 -2.50
CA LEU A 131 4.38 10.78 -1.21
C LEU A 131 5.64 11.17 -0.42
N VAL A 132 6.74 10.41 -0.58
CA VAL A 132 8.05 10.78 0.01
C VAL A 132 8.61 12.03 -0.66
N VAL A 133 8.52 12.12 -2.00
CA VAL A 133 8.97 13.30 -2.77
C VAL A 133 8.21 14.55 -2.32
N PHE A 134 6.87 14.47 -2.23
CA PHE A 134 6.05 15.60 -1.76
C PHE A 134 6.38 16.04 -0.33
N LYS A 135 6.63 15.10 0.60
CA LYS A 135 7.03 15.43 1.97
C LYS A 135 8.35 16.21 1.98
N LYS A 136 9.34 15.80 1.19
CA LYS A 136 10.63 16.49 1.14
C LYS A 136 10.56 17.87 0.52
N GLY A 137 9.80 18.01 -0.58
CA GLY A 137 9.61 19.32 -1.23
C GLY A 137 8.86 20.34 -0.37
N LEU A 138 8.14 19.92 0.66
CA LEU A 138 7.50 20.80 1.65
C LEU A 138 8.46 21.27 2.76
N ILE A 139 9.64 20.66 2.90
CA ILE A 139 10.59 20.91 4.00
C ILE A 139 11.89 21.56 3.48
N SER A 140 12.11 21.56 2.16
CA SER A 140 13.19 22.29 1.47
C SER A 140 12.80 23.72 1.15
#